data_AF-A0A7W1DLR6-F1
#
_entry.id   AF-A0A7W1DLR6-F1
#
_cell.length_a   1.000
_cell.length_b   1.000
_cell.length_c   1.000
_cell.angle_alpha   90.00
_cell.angle_beta   90.00
_cell.angle_gamma   90.00
#
_symmetry.space_group_name_H-M   'P 1'
#
loop_
_entity.id
_entity.type
_entity.pdbx_description
1 polymer ?
#
loop_
_entity_poly.entity_id
_entity_poly.type
_entity_poly.pdbx_seq_one_letter_code
_entity_poly.pdbx_strand_id
1 'polypeptide(L)'
;MKALHFATLMIVSLVPASGAKLFAQVPPPQHVHYDKPPASAQPNPGQPIAPRLQNLGVHTFPVATTNRKAQAFISQGVNLAYAFNHAEAARSFAEAARLQPDLAMA
;
A
#
# COMPACT_ATOMS: atom_id res chain seq x y z
N MET A 1 -36.53 73.97 2.22
CA MET A 1 -35.34 74.85 2.27
C MET A 1 -34.12 73.95 2.17
N LYS A 2 -33.16 74.33 1.33
CA LYS A 2 -32.14 73.48 0.68
C LYS A 2 -31.25 72.70 1.67
N ALA A 3 -31.19 71.38 1.54
CA ALA A 3 -30.17 70.56 2.19
C ALA A 3 -28.85 70.70 1.43
N LEU A 4 -27.83 71.11 2.17
CA LEU A 4 -26.53 71.57 1.70
C LEU A 4 -25.60 70.36 1.51
N HIS A 5 -25.05 70.22 0.29
CA HIS A 5 -24.02 69.24 -0.04
C HIS A 5 -22.70 69.64 0.61
N PHE A 6 -22.12 68.77 1.43
CA PHE A 6 -20.71 68.85 1.81
C PHE A 6 -19.99 67.62 1.26
N ALA A 7 -19.26 67.84 0.17
CA ALA A 7 -18.29 66.91 -0.36
C ALA A 7 -17.06 66.89 0.57
N THR A 8 -16.71 65.71 1.09
CA THR A 8 -15.43 65.48 1.77
C THR A 8 -14.74 64.30 1.08
N LEU A 9 -13.82 64.64 0.19
CA LEU A 9 -12.79 63.77 -0.33
C LEU A 9 -11.72 63.66 0.77
N MET A 10 -11.29 62.45 1.16
CA MET A 10 -9.86 62.07 1.20
C MET A 10 -9.55 60.73 1.89
N ILE A 11 -8.67 59.98 1.19
CA ILE A 11 -7.62 59.07 1.65
C ILE A 11 -8.02 57.61 1.95
N VAL A 12 -7.72 56.78 0.94
CA VAL A 12 -7.38 55.36 1.07
C VAL A 12 -6.10 55.24 1.88
N SER A 13 -6.17 54.57 3.04
CA SER A 13 -5.00 54.03 3.74
C SER A 13 -5.07 52.51 3.72
N LEU A 14 -4.34 51.94 2.77
CA LEU A 14 -4.02 50.52 2.67
C LEU A 14 -3.20 50.12 3.92
N VAL A 15 -3.75 49.24 4.75
CA VAL A 15 -2.99 48.57 5.82
C VAL A 15 -2.58 47.19 5.29
N PRO A 16 -1.28 46.92 5.04
CA PRO A 16 -0.82 45.57 4.79
C PRO A 16 -0.45 44.94 6.13
N ALA A 17 -1.37 44.18 6.73
CA ALA A 17 -1.00 43.28 7.82
C ALA A 17 -0.54 41.95 7.21
N SER A 18 0.74 41.94 6.84
CA SER A 18 1.46 40.73 6.43
C SER A 18 1.78 39.86 7.64
N GLY A 19 1.52 38.56 7.51
CA GLY A 19 2.37 37.51 8.09
C GLY A 19 2.17 37.13 9.57
N ALA A 20 1.31 36.13 9.80
CA ALA A 20 1.54 35.13 10.85
C ALA A 20 0.83 33.80 10.50
N LYS A 21 1.31 33.11 9.45
CA LYS A 21 1.16 31.64 9.38
C LYS A 21 2.32 31.02 10.15
N LEU A 22 2.30 31.17 11.47
CA LEU A 22 3.24 30.48 12.35
C LEU A 22 2.79 29.02 12.38
N PHE A 23 3.64 28.14 11.85
CA PHE A 23 3.41 26.71 11.62
C PHE A 23 2.49 26.39 10.44
N ALA A 24 3.01 26.59 9.22
CA ALA A 24 2.54 25.78 8.10
C ALA A 24 2.83 24.31 8.43
N GLN A 25 1.79 23.52 8.68
CA GLN A 25 1.89 22.07 8.70
C GLN A 25 2.51 21.65 7.37
N VAL A 26 3.70 21.03 7.39
CA VAL A 26 4.19 20.34 6.20
C VAL A 26 3.10 19.32 5.85
N PRO A 27 2.54 19.36 4.63
CA PRO A 27 1.54 18.37 4.23
C PRO A 27 2.10 16.98 4.55
N PRO A 28 1.33 16.09 5.22
CA PRO A 28 1.79 14.75 5.47
C PRO A 28 2.25 14.15 4.13
N PRO A 29 3.39 13.44 4.09
CA PRO A 29 3.86 12.83 2.86
C PRO A 29 2.71 12.03 2.26
N GLN A 30 2.21 12.51 1.12
CA GLN A 30 1.22 11.81 0.31
C GLN A 30 1.98 10.64 -0.31
N HIS A 31 2.03 9.52 0.41
CA HIS A 31 2.59 8.31 -0.14
C HIS A 31 1.66 7.85 -1.25
N VAL A 32 2.20 7.78 -2.47
CA VAL A 32 1.50 7.12 -3.57
C VAL A 32 1.45 5.65 -3.19
N HIS A 33 0.27 5.18 -2.75
CA HIS A 33 -0.02 3.76 -2.82
C HIS A 33 0.02 3.42 -4.30
N TYR A 34 1.02 2.63 -4.71
CA TYR A 34 1.22 2.19 -6.10
C TYR A 34 -0.10 2.14 -6.87
N ASP A 35 -0.20 2.93 -7.96
CA ASP A 35 -1.29 2.76 -8.90
C ASP A 35 -1.27 1.30 -9.33
N LYS A 36 -2.32 0.55 -8.98
CA LYS A 36 -2.43 -0.86 -9.34
C LYS A 36 -2.34 -0.89 -10.88
N PRO A 37 -1.27 -1.46 -11.47
CA PRO A 37 -1.14 -1.43 -12.91
C PRO A 37 -2.37 -2.10 -13.52
N PRO A 38 -2.88 -1.60 -14.66
CA PRO A 38 -4.06 -2.15 -15.31
C PRO A 38 -3.84 -3.65 -15.48
N ALA A 39 -4.66 -4.43 -14.76
CA ALA A 39 -4.54 -5.87 -14.61
C ALA A 39 -3.09 -6.38 -14.50
N SER A 40 -2.49 -6.30 -13.30
CA SER A 40 -1.44 -7.27 -12.95
C SER A 40 -1.97 -8.65 -13.36
N ALA A 41 -1.32 -9.32 -14.33
CA ALA A 41 -1.85 -10.50 -15.00
C ALA A 41 -2.44 -11.46 -13.97
N GLN A 42 -3.77 -11.53 -13.93
CA GLN A 42 -4.43 -12.42 -12.99
C GLN A 42 -4.11 -13.84 -13.45
N PRO A 43 -3.64 -14.73 -12.56
CA PRO A 43 -3.43 -16.12 -12.92
C PRO A 43 -4.74 -16.68 -13.49
N ASN A 44 -4.66 -17.38 -14.63
CA ASN A 44 -5.82 -18.07 -15.17
C ASN A 44 -6.34 -19.08 -14.14
N PRO A 45 -7.66 -19.30 -14.04
CA PRO A 45 -8.22 -20.28 -13.11
C PRO A 45 -7.54 -21.65 -13.25
N GLY A 46 -7.11 -22.21 -12.11
CA GLY A 46 -6.43 -23.50 -12.05
C GLY A 46 -4.92 -23.50 -12.39
N GLN A 47 -4.35 -22.38 -12.83
CA GLN A 47 -2.91 -22.27 -13.05
C GLN A 47 -2.15 -21.96 -11.76
N PRO A 48 -0.86 -22.39 -11.65
CA PRO A 48 -0.02 -22.03 -10.52
C PRO A 48 0.12 -20.51 -10.38
N ILE A 49 -0.04 -20.02 -9.15
CA ILE A 49 0.03 -18.60 -8.81
C ILE A 49 1.48 -18.17 -8.51
N ALA A 50 2.26 -19.08 -7.92
CA ALA A 50 3.65 -18.87 -7.59
C ALA A 50 4.55 -19.96 -8.19
N PRO A 51 5.69 -19.60 -8.78
CA PRO A 51 6.71 -20.57 -9.12
C PRO A 51 7.40 -21.06 -7.85
N ARG A 52 7.85 -22.32 -7.85
CA ARG A 52 8.77 -22.78 -6.80
C ARG A 52 10.14 -22.15 -7.02
N LEU A 53 10.50 -21.19 -6.18
CA LEU A 53 11.85 -20.64 -6.09
C LEU A 53 12.81 -21.61 -5.37
N GLN A 54 14.03 -21.72 -5.88
CA GLN A 54 15.13 -22.48 -5.28
C GLN A 54 16.00 -21.57 -4.40
N ASN A 55 16.83 -22.16 -3.54
CA ASN A 55 17.86 -21.46 -2.76
C ASN A 55 17.35 -20.42 -1.74
N LEU A 56 16.13 -20.57 -1.22
CA LEU A 56 15.57 -19.72 -0.14
C LEU A 56 16.05 -20.13 1.27
N GLY A 57 17.16 -20.86 1.37
CA GLY A 57 17.61 -21.48 2.61
C GLY A 57 16.90 -22.79 2.96
N VAL A 58 17.26 -23.35 4.11
CA VAL A 58 16.77 -24.66 4.60
C VAL A 58 15.62 -24.55 5.61
N HIS A 59 15.24 -23.32 5.97
CA HIS A 59 14.17 -23.11 6.94
C HIS A 59 12.85 -23.66 6.42
N THR A 60 12.21 -24.46 7.25
CA THR A 60 10.89 -25.03 7.02
C THR A 60 10.01 -24.59 8.17
N PHE A 61 8.83 -24.07 7.84
CA PHE A 61 7.80 -23.74 8.82
C PHE A 61 6.75 -24.86 8.79
N PRO A 62 6.82 -25.85 9.71
CA PRO A 62 5.96 -27.04 9.62
C PRO A 62 4.51 -26.67 9.88
N VAL A 63 3.60 -27.16 9.03
CA VAL A 63 2.15 -27.01 9.23
C VAL A 63 1.47 -28.36 9.10
N ALA A 64 0.23 -28.46 9.58
CA ALA A 64 -0.56 -29.69 9.52
C ALA A 64 -1.05 -29.97 8.08
N THR A 65 -0.13 -30.38 7.21
CA THR A 65 -0.41 -30.75 5.81
C THR A 65 0.28 -32.06 5.45
N THR A 66 -0.39 -32.89 4.66
CA THR A 66 0.22 -34.06 4.01
C THR A 66 0.66 -33.75 2.57
N ASN A 67 0.27 -32.60 2.03
CA ASN A 67 0.64 -32.16 0.68
C ASN A 67 2.03 -31.50 0.72
N ARG A 68 3.05 -32.26 0.29
CA ARG A 68 4.44 -31.77 0.26
C ARG A 68 4.64 -30.50 -0.56
N LYS A 69 3.82 -30.25 -1.60
CA LYS A 69 3.90 -29.00 -2.39
C LYS A 69 3.34 -27.82 -1.60
N ALA A 70 2.20 -27.99 -0.94
CA ALA A 70 1.63 -26.96 -0.07
C ALA A 70 2.60 -26.60 1.07
N GLN A 71 3.19 -27.59 1.74
CA GLN A 71 4.24 -27.38 2.75
C GLN A 71 5.43 -26.56 2.22
N ALA A 72 5.89 -26.85 1.00
CA ALA A 72 7.01 -26.12 0.40
C ALA A 72 6.65 -24.64 0.12
N PHE A 73 5.43 -24.37 -0.35
CA PHE A 73 4.97 -23.02 -0.60
C PHE A 73 4.72 -22.22 0.68
N ILE A 74 4.26 -22.86 1.77
CA ILE A 74 4.21 -22.24 3.10
C ILE A 74 5.62 -21.84 3.56
N SER A 75 6.58 -22.76 3.54
CA SER A 75 7.96 -22.45 3.94
C SER A 75 8.57 -21.34 3.09
N GLN A 76 8.32 -21.35 1.78
CA GLN A 76 8.76 -20.30 0.87
C GLN A 76 8.13 -18.94 1.22
N GLY A 77 6.81 -18.89 1.43
CA GLY A 77 6.11 -17.66 1.78
C GLY A 77 6.64 -17.06 3.08
N VAL A 78 6.90 -17.90 4.09
CA VAL A 78 7.52 -17.48 5.35
C VAL A 78 8.92 -16.91 5.13
N ASN A 79 9.79 -17.61 4.39
CA ASN A 79 11.16 -17.14 4.12
C ASN A 79 11.16 -15.80 3.37
N LEU A 80 10.26 -15.63 2.39
CA LEU A 80 10.11 -14.40 1.63
C LEU A 80 9.57 -13.25 2.48
N ALA A 81 8.60 -13.51 3.35
CA ALA A 81 8.06 -12.51 4.27
C ALA A 81 9.15 -12.02 5.24
N TYR A 82 9.96 -12.92 5.79
CA TYR A 82 11.12 -12.56 6.62
C TYR A 82 12.19 -11.79 5.85
N ALA A 83 12.32 -12.03 4.54
CA ALA A 83 13.23 -11.30 3.65
C ALA A 83 12.63 -10.02 3.04
N PHE A 84 11.47 -9.55 3.55
CA PHE A 84 10.76 -8.34 3.09
C PHE A 84 10.24 -8.39 1.64
N ASN A 85 10.15 -9.59 1.03
CA ASN A 85 9.52 -9.79 -0.27
C ASN A 85 8.05 -10.17 -0.11
N HIS A 86 7.23 -9.18 0.27
CA HIS A 86 5.83 -9.40 0.61
C HIS A 86 4.96 -9.80 -0.60
N ALA A 87 5.29 -9.31 -1.80
CA ALA A 87 4.54 -9.63 -3.01
C ALA A 87 4.70 -11.11 -3.40
N GLU A 88 5.93 -11.64 -3.38
CA GLU A 88 6.16 -13.06 -3.64
C GLU A 88 5.65 -13.94 -2.50
N ALA A 89 5.76 -13.50 -1.25
CA ALA A 89 5.19 -14.23 -0.11
C ALA A 89 3.68 -14.44 -0.28
N ALA A 90 2.94 -13.38 -0.64
CA ALA A 90 1.51 -13.46 -0.89
C ALA A 90 1.16 -14.44 -2.04
N ARG A 91 1.95 -14.46 -3.11
CA ARG A 91 1.79 -15.42 -4.22
C ARG A 91 2.02 -16.85 -3.73
N SER A 92 3.04 -17.09 -2.92
CA SER A 92 3.36 -18.42 -2.38
C SER A 92 2.27 -18.95 -1.45
N PHE A 93 1.74 -18.11 -0.55
CA PHE A 93 0.61 -18.49 0.30
C PHE A 93 -0.65 -18.81 -0.51
N ALA A 94 -0.98 -17.96 -1.50
CA ALA A 94 -2.09 -18.23 -2.41
C ALA A 94 -1.92 -19.56 -3.18
N GLU A 95 -0.70 -19.92 -3.58
CA GLU A 95 -0.44 -21.20 -4.21
C GLU A 95 -0.57 -22.38 -3.25
N ALA A 96 -0.17 -22.23 -1.98
CA ALA A 96 -0.44 -23.23 -0.95
C ALA A 96 -1.95 -23.44 -0.78
N ALA A 97 -2.74 -22.37 -0.73
CA ALA A 97 -4.21 -22.42 -0.62
C ALA A 97 -4.85 -23.04 -1.87
N ARG A 98 -4.31 -22.78 -3.08
CA ARG A 98 -4.77 -23.41 -4.31
C ARG A 98 -4.51 -24.92 -4.31
N LEU A 99 -3.38 -25.36 -3.74
CA LEU A 99 -3.00 -26.77 -3.66
C LEU A 99 -3.73 -27.54 -2.55
N GLN A 100 -4.07 -26.86 -1.46
CA GLN A 100 -4.82 -27.44 -0.35
C GLN A 100 -5.78 -26.38 0.24
N PRO A 101 -7.03 -26.28 -0.28
CA PRO A 101 -7.98 -25.25 0.14
C PRO A 101 -8.43 -25.31 1.60
N ASP A 102 -8.28 -26.47 2.26
CA ASP A 102 -8.62 -26.70 3.67
C ASP A 102 -7.43 -26.46 4.62
N LEU A 103 -6.25 -26.08 4.10
CA LEU A 103 -5.08 -25.76 4.92
C LEU A 103 -5.25 -24.39 5.56
N ALA A 104 -5.64 -24.36 6.84
CA ALA A 104 -5.88 -23.11 7.58
C ALA A 104 -4.69 -22.14 7.66
N MET A 105 -3.47 -22.64 7.44
CA MET A 105 -2.24 -21.84 7.48
C MET A 105 -1.87 -21.18 6.14
N ALA A 106 -2.63 -21.42 5.07
CA ALA A 106 -2.35 -20.93 3.72
C ALA A 106 -3.03 -19.60 3.40
#